data_AF-A0A660UR28-F1
#
_entry.id   AF-A0A660UR28-F1
#
_cell.length_a   1.000
_cell.length_b   1.000
_cell.length_c   1.000
_cell.angle_alpha   90.00
_cell.angle_beta   90.00
_cell.angle_gamma   90.00
#
_symmetry.space_group_name_H-M   'P 1'
#
loop_
_entity.id
_entity.type
_entity.pdbx_description
1 polymer ?
#
loop_
_entity_poly.entity_id
_entity_poly.type
_entity_poly.pdbx_seq_one_letter_code
_entity_poly.pdbx_strand_id
1 'polypeptide(L)'
;MRTLRGIFNLAIDPRGYLAEGTNPFAKIKERRIAARPPEYVPAQDFDKVYKAYRDLWWKTFLTLAYTSGGRRDELLNLTWKDVDFDSQNVSFEPKQATDLLLKWEPKDHESRVIPIPPETVQLLANLQVESDEGNPYVFIKTKRLKHILRRRTQGTWQPDYELVNNWYRPKVWG
;
A
#
# COMPACT_ATOMS: atom_id res chain seq x y z
N MET A 1 -22.84 14.57 1.03
CA MET A 1 -23.06 15.67 0.05
C MET A 1 -22.18 15.53 -1.20
N ARG A 2 -20.86 15.27 -1.06
CA ARG A 2 -19.95 15.03 -2.19
C ARG A 2 -20.46 13.98 -3.20
N THR A 3 -20.92 12.84 -2.70
CA THR A 3 -21.40 11.72 -3.53
C THR A 3 -22.65 12.09 -4.34
N LEU A 4 -23.66 12.71 -3.72
CA LEU A 4 -24.88 13.14 -4.43
C LEU A 4 -24.58 14.19 -5.49
N ARG A 5 -23.74 15.19 -5.15
CA ARG A 5 -23.26 16.17 -6.11
C ARG A 5 -22.57 15.51 -7.31
N GLY A 6 -21.73 14.51 -7.06
CA GLY A 6 -21.05 13.73 -8.10
C GLY A 6 -22.02 12.94 -9.00
N ILE A 7 -23.02 12.28 -8.42
CA ILE A 7 -24.05 11.53 -9.18
C ILE A 7 -24.83 12.47 -10.11
N PHE A 8 -25.28 13.62 -9.62
CA PHE A 8 -26.01 14.60 -10.43
C PHE A 8 -25.12 15.23 -11.51
N ASN A 9 -23.85 15.51 -11.20
CA ASN A 9 -22.91 15.95 -12.23
C ASN A 9 -22.75 14.89 -13.32
N LEU A 10 -22.60 13.61 -12.96
CA LEU A 10 -22.47 12.51 -13.92
C LEU A 10 -23.73 12.32 -14.79
N ALA A 11 -24.91 12.55 -14.22
CA ALA A 11 -26.19 12.53 -14.93
C ALA A 11 -26.34 13.69 -15.91
N ILE A 12 -25.71 14.84 -15.64
CA ILE A 12 -25.65 15.98 -16.56
C ILE A 12 -24.61 15.72 -17.66
N ASP A 13 -23.35 15.48 -17.26
CA ASP A 13 -22.22 15.26 -18.15
C ASP A 13 -21.35 14.11 -17.59
N PRO A 14 -21.09 13.02 -18.37
CA PRO A 14 -21.31 12.88 -19.81
C PRO A 14 -22.63 12.21 -20.21
N ARG A 15 -23.54 11.93 -19.27
CA ARG A 15 -24.71 11.07 -19.56
C ARG A 15 -25.88 11.79 -20.23
N GLY A 16 -25.99 13.11 -20.10
CA GLY A 16 -27.05 13.90 -20.73
C GLY A 16 -28.48 13.59 -20.26
N TYR A 17 -28.65 12.95 -19.10
CA TYR A 17 -29.97 12.65 -18.52
C TYR A 17 -30.65 13.89 -17.93
N LEU A 18 -29.87 14.90 -17.55
CA LEU A 18 -30.32 16.15 -16.98
C LEU A 18 -29.64 17.33 -17.69
N ALA A 19 -30.34 18.45 -17.79
CA ALA A 19 -29.79 19.66 -18.42
C ALA A 19 -28.65 20.26 -17.58
N GLU A 20 -27.73 20.96 -18.23
CA GLU A 20 -26.66 21.69 -17.56
C GLU A 20 -27.20 22.65 -16.49
N GLY A 21 -26.46 22.78 -15.39
CA GLY A 21 -26.83 23.69 -14.29
C GLY A 21 -27.96 23.18 -13.37
N THR A 22 -28.54 22.00 -13.62
CA THR A 22 -29.68 21.47 -12.82
C THR A 22 -29.28 20.72 -11.55
N ASN A 23 -27.98 20.63 -11.22
CA ASN A 23 -27.53 19.90 -10.03
C ASN A 23 -28.06 20.56 -8.74
N PRO A 24 -28.97 19.91 -7.99
CA PRO A 24 -29.60 20.50 -6.80
C PRO A 24 -28.61 20.68 -5.64
N PHE A 25 -27.46 20.01 -5.70
CA PHE A 25 -26.40 20.12 -4.71
C PHE A 25 -25.33 21.15 -5.09
N ALA A 26 -25.41 21.82 -6.25
CA ALA A 26 -24.38 22.72 -6.76
C ALA A 26 -23.98 23.82 -5.76
N LYS A 27 -24.96 24.39 -5.05
CA LYS A 27 -24.77 25.50 -4.10
C LYS A 27 -24.56 25.06 -2.65
N ILE A 28 -24.64 23.77 -2.35
CA ILE A 28 -24.52 23.26 -0.98
C ILE A 28 -23.04 23.15 -0.58
N LYS A 29 -22.56 24.10 0.24
CA LYS A 29 -21.20 24.06 0.77
C LYS A 29 -21.00 22.83 1.66
N GLU A 30 -19.92 22.10 1.44
CA GLU A 30 -19.56 20.99 2.31
C GLU A 30 -19.12 21.52 3.67
N ARG A 31 -19.69 20.95 4.74
CA ARG A 31 -19.18 21.16 6.09
C ARG A 31 -17.81 20.51 6.18
N ARG A 32 -16.75 21.32 6.10
CA ARG A 32 -15.38 20.86 6.35
C ARG A 32 -15.28 20.56 7.85
N ILE A 33 -15.28 19.27 8.19
CA ILE A 33 -14.87 18.82 9.52
C ILE A 33 -13.35 19.01 9.55
N ALA A 34 -12.84 19.78 10.51
CA ALA A 34 -11.40 19.88 10.70
C ALA A 34 -10.86 18.47 10.96
N ALA A 35 -9.95 17.99 10.10
CA ALA A 35 -9.28 16.73 10.34
C ALA A 35 -8.47 16.85 11.62
N ARG A 36 -8.54 15.85 12.50
CA ARG A 36 -7.60 15.76 13.61
C ARG A 36 -6.20 15.56 13.02
N PRO A 37 -5.18 16.30 13.48
CA PRO A 37 -3.82 16.04 13.02
C PRO A 37 -3.46 14.59 13.39
N PRO A 38 -2.74 13.86 12.52
CA PRO A 38 -2.23 12.56 12.87
C PRO A 38 -1.32 12.70 14.10
N GLU A 39 -1.49 11.80 15.06
CA GLU A 39 -0.65 11.76 16.26
C GLU A 39 0.75 11.28 15.88
N TYR A 40 1.77 12.05 16.28
CA TYR A 40 3.16 11.65 16.07
C TYR A 40 3.52 10.52 17.03
N VAL A 41 4.13 9.45 16.50
CA VAL A 41 4.64 8.35 17.33
C VAL A 41 6.06 8.68 17.77
N PRO A 42 6.33 8.93 19.06
CA PRO A 42 7.68 9.18 19.54
C PRO A 42 8.57 7.94 19.45
N ALA A 43 9.88 8.15 19.33
CA ALA A 43 10.86 7.06 19.27
C ALA A 43 10.78 6.09 20.46
N GLN A 44 10.44 6.59 21.65
CA GLN A 44 10.27 5.77 22.86
C GLN A 44 9.07 4.81 22.75
N ASP A 45 7.99 5.22 22.09
CA ASP A 45 6.83 4.36 21.90
C ASP A 45 7.07 3.38 20.75
N PHE A 46 7.75 3.81 19.69
CA PHE A 46 8.22 2.91 18.64
C PHE A 46 9.14 1.83 19.20
N ASP A 47 10.07 2.17 20.08
CA ASP A 47 10.99 1.23 20.73
C ASP A 47 10.26 0.15 21.54
N LYS A 48 9.16 0.48 22.23
CA LYS A 48 8.31 -0.50 22.93
C LYS A 48 7.73 -1.52 21.94
N VAL A 49 7.22 -1.05 20.80
CA VAL A 49 6.69 -1.92 19.73
C VAL A 49 7.81 -2.77 19.13
N TYR A 50 8.94 -2.15 18.81
CA TYR A 50 10.11 -2.83 18.23
C TYR A 50 10.63 -3.95 19.13
N LYS A 51 10.69 -3.74 20.45
CA LYS A 51 11.12 -4.74 21.43
C LYS A 51 10.11 -5.86 21.65
N ALA A 52 8.81 -5.61 21.43
CA ALA A 52 7.76 -6.61 21.61
C ALA A 52 7.75 -7.69 20.52
N TYR A 53 8.09 -7.32 19.27
CA TYR A 53 8.13 -8.28 18.17
C TYR A 53 9.50 -8.94 18.04
N ARG A 54 9.53 -10.28 17.93
CA ARG A 54 10.77 -11.05 17.71
C ARG A 54 11.01 -11.40 16.24
N ASP A 55 9.96 -11.43 15.44
CA ASP A 55 9.99 -11.83 14.04
C ASP A 55 10.69 -10.78 13.17
N LEU A 56 11.67 -11.21 12.37
CA LEU A 56 12.48 -10.32 11.53
C LEU A 56 11.58 -9.57 10.54
N TRP A 57 10.60 -10.26 9.95
CA TRP A 57 9.66 -9.65 9.01
C TRP A 57 8.93 -8.44 9.64
N TRP A 58 8.37 -8.60 10.85
CA TRP A 58 7.66 -7.50 11.53
C TRP A 58 8.59 -6.37 11.96
N LYS A 59 9.80 -6.71 12.43
CA LYS A 59 10.81 -5.69 12.75
C LYS A 59 11.16 -4.86 11.51
N THR A 60 11.45 -5.51 10.39
CA THR A 60 11.82 -4.82 9.14
C THR A 60 10.65 -4.00 8.61
N PHE A 61 9.44 -4.56 8.58
CA PHE A 61 8.25 -3.87 8.08
C PHE A 61 7.93 -2.60 8.88
N LEU A 62 7.88 -2.70 10.21
CA LEU A 62 7.56 -1.57 11.07
C LEU A 62 8.67 -0.52 11.11
N THR A 63 9.93 -0.95 11.11
CA THR A 63 11.08 -0.02 11.07
C THR A 63 11.10 0.75 9.76
N LEU A 64 10.91 0.06 8.62
CA LEU A 64 10.84 0.74 7.34
C LEU A 64 9.65 1.69 7.27
N ALA A 65 8.47 1.29 7.77
CA ALA A 65 7.31 2.18 7.82
C ALA A 65 7.59 3.45 8.63
N TYR A 66 8.24 3.30 9.79
CA TYR A 66 8.59 4.40 10.68
C TYR A 66 9.65 5.33 10.08
N THR A 67 10.70 4.78 9.45
CA THR A 67 11.82 5.59 8.95
C THR A 67 11.58 6.18 7.56
N SER A 68 10.77 5.53 6.71
CA SER A 68 10.50 6.01 5.34
C SER A 68 9.20 6.80 5.19
N GLY A 69 8.28 6.72 6.16
CA GLY A 69 6.92 7.24 6.00
C GLY A 69 6.15 6.58 4.85
N GLY A 70 6.54 5.35 4.48
CA GLY A 70 5.89 4.56 3.45
C GLY A 70 4.44 4.25 3.83
N ARG A 71 3.51 4.49 2.91
CA ARG A 71 2.11 4.09 3.10
C ARG A 71 2.03 2.56 3.09
N ARG A 72 1.03 2.01 3.79
CA ARG A 72 0.85 0.55 3.86
C ARG A 72 0.90 -0.12 2.49
N ASP A 73 0.18 0.42 1.50
CA ASP A 73 0.11 -0.19 0.18
C ASP A 73 1.43 0.00 -0.61
N GLU A 74 2.17 1.09 -0.38
CA GLU A 74 3.52 1.27 -0.95
C GLU A 74 4.47 0.19 -0.42
N LEU A 75 4.48 -0.03 0.90
CA LEU A 75 5.31 -1.04 1.54
C LEU A 75 4.93 -2.45 1.08
N LEU A 76 3.64 -2.76 0.95
CA LEU A 76 3.19 -4.09 0.54
C LEU A 76 3.49 -4.42 -0.93
N ASN A 77 3.74 -3.41 -1.78
CA ASN A 77 4.20 -3.60 -3.17
C ASN A 77 5.71 -3.43 -3.34
N LEU A 78 6.44 -3.20 -2.26
CA LEU A 78 7.88 -2.99 -2.34
C LEU A 78 8.57 -4.26 -2.84
N THR A 79 9.42 -4.10 -3.85
CA THR A 79 10.22 -5.17 -4.44
C THR A 79 11.69 -5.01 -4.07
N TRP A 80 12.48 -6.07 -4.16
CA TRP A 80 13.92 -5.99 -3.90
C TRP A 80 14.65 -5.06 -4.87
N LYS A 81 14.11 -4.82 -6.07
CA LYS A 81 14.65 -3.85 -7.04
C LYS A 81 14.47 -2.40 -6.61
N ASP A 82 13.56 -2.15 -5.67
CA ASP A 82 13.25 -0.82 -5.16
C ASP A 82 14.14 -0.43 -3.98
N VAL A 83 14.98 -1.36 -3.51
CA VAL A 83 15.91 -1.14 -2.39
C VAL A 83 17.31 -1.00 -2.98
N ASP A 84 17.86 0.21 -2.92
CA ASP A 84 19.26 0.47 -3.23
C ASP A 84 20.07 0.37 -1.93
N PHE A 85 20.74 -0.77 -1.74
CA PHE A 85 21.55 -1.04 -0.55
C PHE A 85 22.82 -0.19 -0.51
N ASP A 86 23.36 0.18 -1.68
CA ASP A 86 24.60 0.96 -1.77
C ASP A 86 24.35 2.43 -1.42
N SER A 87 23.30 3.00 -2.02
CA SER A 87 22.90 4.40 -1.77
C SER A 87 21.98 4.56 -0.54
N GLN A 88 21.60 3.46 0.10
CA GLN A 88 20.69 3.42 1.26
C GLN A 88 19.33 4.10 1.01
N ASN A 89 18.73 3.80 -0.15
CA ASN A 89 17.48 4.41 -0.59
C ASN A 89 16.39 3.36 -0.85
N VAL A 90 15.14 3.78 -0.67
CA VAL A 90 13.96 3.03 -1.09
C VAL A 90 13.12 3.85 -2.05
N SER A 91 12.74 3.25 -3.17
CA SER A 91 11.92 3.88 -4.22
C SER A 91 10.47 3.39 -4.17
N PHE A 92 9.53 4.30 -4.03
CA PHE A 92 8.10 4.02 -4.17
C PHE A 92 7.65 4.42 -5.58
N GLU A 93 7.54 3.43 -6.46
CA GLU A 93 7.27 3.63 -7.89
C GLU A 93 6.17 2.68 -8.41
N PRO A 94 5.40 3.07 -9.44
CA PRO A 94 4.48 2.18 -10.12
C PRO A 94 5.13 0.87 -10.59
N LYS A 95 4.39 -0.23 -10.46
CA LYS A 95 4.78 -1.56 -10.92
C LYS A 95 3.99 -1.92 -12.17
N GLN A 96 4.71 -2.31 -13.22
CA GLN A 96 4.12 -2.94 -14.38
C GLN A 96 3.89 -4.42 -14.10
N ALA A 97 2.79 -4.97 -14.62
CA ALA A 97 2.53 -6.40 -14.48
C ALA A 97 3.57 -7.22 -15.25
N THR A 98 4.05 -8.29 -14.61
CA THR A 98 4.87 -9.34 -15.22
C THR A 98 4.36 -10.70 -14.73
N ASP A 99 5.04 -11.80 -15.10
CA ASP A 99 4.69 -13.14 -14.61
C ASP A 99 4.76 -13.26 -13.08
N LEU A 100 5.60 -12.44 -12.43
CA LEU A 100 5.82 -12.45 -10.98
C LEU A 100 5.36 -11.17 -10.28
N LEU A 101 5.18 -10.06 -11.02
CA LEU A 101 4.78 -8.76 -10.46
C LEU A 101 3.32 -8.44 -10.79
N LEU A 102 2.64 -7.87 -9.80
CA LEU A 102 1.28 -7.37 -9.95
C LEU A 102 1.39 -5.93 -10.44
N LYS A 103 0.50 -5.52 -11.34
CA LYS A 103 0.33 -4.11 -11.67
C LYS A 103 -0.09 -3.38 -10.39
N TRP A 104 0.59 -2.30 -10.07
CA TRP A 104 0.25 -1.45 -8.94
C TRP A 104 0.74 -0.02 -9.21
N GLU A 105 0.07 0.97 -8.65
CA GLU A 105 0.51 2.36 -8.67
C GLU A 105 0.17 3.07 -7.36
N PRO A 106 1.00 4.04 -6.91
CA PRO A 106 0.64 4.90 -5.80
C PRO A 106 -0.68 5.61 -6.09
N LYS A 107 -1.53 5.75 -5.06
CA LYS A 107 -2.85 6.37 -5.19
C LYS A 107 -2.81 7.78 -5.77
N ASP A 108 -1.75 8.52 -5.45
CA ASP A 108 -1.56 9.90 -5.90
C ASP A 108 -0.75 9.97 -7.22
N HIS A 109 -0.41 8.81 -7.80
CA HIS A 109 0.43 8.63 -9.01
C HIS A 109 1.82 9.30 -8.95
N GLU A 110 2.31 9.65 -7.76
CA GLU A 110 3.64 10.23 -7.56
C GLU A 110 4.67 9.16 -7.17
N SER A 111 5.78 9.13 -7.89
CA SER A 111 6.97 8.36 -7.51
C SER A 111 7.87 9.17 -6.58
N ARG A 112 8.53 8.50 -5.63
CA ARG A 112 9.50 9.15 -4.73
C ARG A 112 10.59 8.21 -4.28
N VAL A 113 11.77 8.77 -4.01
CA VAL A 113 12.93 8.08 -3.43
C VAL A 113 13.15 8.61 -2.02
N ILE A 114 13.29 7.72 -1.06
CA ILE A 114 13.44 8.05 0.37
C ILE A 114 14.74 7.45 0.89
N PRO A 115 15.67 8.26 1.44
CA PRO A 115 16.82 7.74 2.16
C PRO A 115 16.37 7.06 3.44
N ILE A 116 16.99 5.93 3.76
CA ILE A 116 16.68 5.14 4.95
C ILE A 116 17.92 4.98 5.84
N PRO A 117 17.76 4.90 7.17
CA PRO A 117 18.89 4.72 8.07
C PRO A 117 19.64 3.41 7.82
N PRO A 118 20.96 3.35 8.10
CA PRO A 118 21.77 2.13 7.97
C PRO A 118 21.18 0.93 8.72
N GLU A 119 20.55 1.15 9.87
CA GLU A 119 19.92 0.08 10.65
C GLU A 119 18.73 -0.53 9.91
N THR A 120 17.95 0.28 9.19
CA THR A 120 16.85 -0.20 8.33
C THR A 120 17.39 -0.98 7.14
N VAL A 121 18.50 -0.52 6.54
CA VAL A 121 19.19 -1.22 5.44
C VAL A 121 19.65 -2.60 5.90
N GLN A 122 20.24 -2.70 7.09
CA GLN A 122 20.69 -3.98 7.65
C GLN A 122 19.51 -4.93 7.89
N LEU A 123 18.37 -4.43 8.39
CA LEU A 123 17.15 -5.23 8.56
C LEU A 123 16.59 -5.75 7.22
N LEU A 124 16.66 -4.93 6.17
CA LEU A 124 16.28 -5.34 4.82
C LEU A 124 17.24 -6.40 4.25
N ALA A 125 18.55 -6.24 4.46
CA ALA A 125 19.55 -7.19 4.01
C ALA A 125 19.37 -8.56 4.69
N ASN A 126 19.16 -8.56 6.01
CA ASN A 126 18.87 -9.78 6.76
C ASN A 126 17.59 -10.46 6.25
N LEU A 127 16.53 -9.68 5.98
CA LEU A 127 15.27 -10.21 5.46
C LEU A 127 15.43 -10.76 4.04
N GLN A 128 16.30 -10.16 3.21
CA GLN A 128 16.60 -10.65 1.86
C GLN A 128 17.27 -12.02 1.91
N VAL A 129 18.17 -12.26 2.87
CA VAL A 129 18.82 -13.57 3.08
C VAL A 129 17.81 -14.67 3.46
N GLU A 130 16.78 -14.34 4.24
CA GLU A 130 15.71 -15.29 4.61
C GLU A 130 14.65 -15.47 3.50
N SER A 131 14.67 -14.63 2.47
CA SER A 131 13.65 -14.66 1.41
C SER A 131 13.94 -15.74 0.39
N ASP A 132 12.90 -16.44 -0.07
CA ASP A 132 13.09 -17.47 -1.10
C ASP A 132 13.58 -16.83 -2.41
N GLU A 133 14.53 -17.50 -3.05
CA GLU A 133 15.09 -17.08 -4.34
C GLU A 133 14.00 -16.89 -5.40
N GLY A 134 14.13 -15.83 -6.20
CA GLY A 134 13.20 -15.50 -7.28
C GLY A 134 11.88 -14.84 -6.85
N ASN A 135 11.64 -14.66 -5.55
CA ASN A 135 10.52 -13.84 -5.09
C ASN A 135 10.87 -12.34 -5.16
N PRO A 136 10.19 -11.55 -6.01
CA PRO A 136 10.57 -10.16 -6.19
C PRO A 136 10.14 -9.25 -5.03
N TYR A 137 9.17 -9.65 -4.20
CA TYR A 137 8.62 -8.81 -3.15
C TYR A 137 9.42 -8.87 -1.86
N VAL A 138 9.57 -7.73 -1.19
CA VAL A 138 10.18 -7.63 0.14
C VAL A 138 9.27 -8.25 1.20
N PHE A 139 7.96 -7.96 1.13
CA PHE A 139 7.02 -8.27 2.22
C PHE A 139 5.92 -9.29 1.84
N ILE A 140 5.98 -9.91 0.66
CA ILE A 140 5.06 -10.99 0.29
C ILE A 140 5.81 -12.32 0.32
N LYS A 141 5.39 -13.27 1.18
CA LYS A 141 5.99 -14.61 1.21
C LYS A 141 5.74 -15.37 -0.10
N THR A 142 6.68 -16.18 -0.54
CA THR A 142 6.59 -16.91 -1.83
C THR A 142 5.37 -17.82 -1.93
N LYS A 143 5.02 -18.53 -0.84
CA LYS A 143 3.79 -19.32 -0.77
C LYS A 143 2.54 -18.49 -1.06
N ARG A 144 2.51 -17.24 -0.57
CA ARG A 144 1.42 -16.29 -0.79
C ARG A 144 1.43 -15.79 -2.23
N LEU A 145 2.59 -15.39 -2.76
CA LEU A 145 2.72 -14.97 -4.15
C LEU A 145 2.23 -16.06 -5.11
N LYS A 146 2.67 -17.31 -4.94
CA LYS A 146 2.21 -18.47 -5.73
C LYS A 146 0.68 -18.63 -5.66
N HIS A 147 0.07 -18.44 -4.50
CA HIS A 147 -1.39 -18.49 -4.36
C HIS A 147 -2.09 -17.36 -5.12
N ILE A 148 -1.56 -16.14 -5.06
CA ILE A 148 -2.10 -14.97 -5.79
C ILE A 148 -2.03 -15.23 -7.30
N LEU A 149 -0.86 -15.63 -7.79
CA LEU A 149 -0.64 -15.91 -9.21
C LEU A 149 -1.55 -17.04 -9.70
N ARG A 150 -1.68 -18.14 -8.95
CA ARG A 150 -2.61 -19.24 -9.29
C ARG A 150 -4.06 -18.77 -9.38
N ARG A 151 -4.52 -17.91 -8.48
CA ARG A 151 -5.91 -17.40 -8.53
C ARG A 151 -6.13 -16.47 -9.71
N ARG A 152 -5.11 -15.69 -10.09
CA ARG A 152 -5.14 -14.85 -11.29
C ARG A 152 -5.23 -15.69 -12.56
N THR A 153 -4.40 -16.73 -12.70
CA THR A 153 -4.47 -17.62 -13.87
C THR A 153 -5.82 -18.32 -13.99
N GLN A 154 -6.48 -18.59 -12.85
CA GLN A 154 -7.83 -19.16 -12.81
C GLN A 154 -8.96 -18.12 -13.00
N GLY A 155 -8.65 -16.82 -13.19
CA GLY A 155 -9.66 -15.76 -13.33
C GLY A 155 -10.49 -15.48 -12.07
N THR A 156 -10.11 -16.03 -10.92
CA THR A 156 -10.87 -15.87 -9.66
C THR A 156 -10.37 -14.72 -8.80
N TRP A 157 -9.30 -14.02 -9.20
CA TRP A 157 -8.72 -12.91 -8.44
C TRP A 157 -9.49 -11.62 -8.71
N GLN A 158 -10.12 -11.06 -7.67
CA GLN A 158 -10.76 -9.74 -7.74
C GLN A 158 -9.78 -8.62 -7.26
N PRO A 159 -9.91 -7.38 -7.77
CA PRO A 159 -9.02 -6.27 -7.43
C PRO A 159 -9.07 -5.82 -5.96
N ASP A 160 -10.17 -6.01 -5.27
CA ASP A 160 -10.33 -5.72 -3.84
C ASP A 160 -9.58 -6.70 -2.91
N TYR A 161 -9.09 -7.83 -3.44
CA TYR A 161 -8.19 -8.73 -2.71
C TYR A 161 -6.74 -8.23 -2.65
N GLU A 162 -6.40 -7.13 -3.35
CA GLU A 162 -5.05 -6.91 -3.85
C GLU A 162 -3.98 -6.99 -2.76
N LEU A 163 -4.13 -6.37 -1.58
CA LEU A 163 -3.07 -6.44 -0.54
C LEU A 163 -3.55 -6.37 0.92
N VAL A 164 -4.81 -6.04 1.17
CA VAL A 164 -5.40 -5.99 2.53
C VAL A 164 -5.45 -7.39 3.18
N ASN A 165 -5.46 -8.44 2.37
CA ASN A 165 -5.55 -9.84 2.81
C ASN A 165 -4.21 -10.53 3.15
N ASN A 166 -3.11 -9.77 3.32
CA ASN A 166 -1.83 -10.32 3.79
C ASN A 166 -1.78 -10.52 5.31
N TRP A 167 -2.79 -10.06 6.05
CA TRP A 167 -2.71 -9.96 7.52
C TRP A 167 -3.55 -11.04 8.22
N TYR A 168 -4.65 -11.51 7.61
CA TYR A 168 -5.50 -12.56 8.16
C TYR A 168 -6.47 -13.04 7.07
N ARG A 169 -6.61 -14.36 6.85
CA ARG A 169 -7.90 -14.88 6.37
C ARG A 169 -8.77 -14.96 7.63
N PRO A 170 -9.92 -14.26 7.73
CA PRO A 170 -10.94 -14.72 8.65
C PRO A 170 -11.20 -16.19 8.35
N LYS A 171 -11.16 -17.06 9.36
CA LYS A 171 -11.80 -18.36 9.24
C LYS A 171 -13.25 -18.06 8.89
N VAL A 172 -13.60 -18.19 7.61
CA VAL A 172 -14.98 -18.23 7.19
C VAL A 172 -15.51 -19.53 7.79
N TRP A 173 -16.34 -19.42 8.81
CA TRP A 173 -17.05 -20.58 9.36
C TRP A 173 -17.90 -21.17 8.24
N GLY A 174 -17.85 -22.50 8.12
CA GLY A 174 -18.65 -23.24 7.16
C GLY A 174 -20.14 -23.17 7.46
#